data_AF-A0A0W0S6S1-F1
#
_entry.id   AF-A0A0W0S6S1-F1
#
_cell.length_a   1.000
_cell.length_b   1.000
_cell.length_c   1.000
_cell.angle_alpha   90.00
_cell.angle_beta   90.00
_cell.angle_gamma   90.00
#
_symmetry.space_group_name_H-M   'P 1'
#
loop_
_entity.id
_entity.type
_entity.pdbx_description
1 polymer ?
#
loop_
_entity_poly.entity_id
_entity_poly.type
_entity_poly.pdbx_seq_one_letter_code
_entity_poly.pdbx_strand_id
1 'polypeptide(L)'
;MQSKQEPTTNQAALSLDALFEENTRETVDLPLIQSTAASAMKILMLGNQPGYINEINQLADACAQILEQGSTVDLVVQAIQSGMSASHQQALDKITSEIGLGQFQLNHSNRLTLAGQNLEKRVRCMRHYKETPLAELIEAVTTDTLVQASARFGANLGDFDFLNCKPGSAKL
;
A
#
# COMPACT_ATOMS: atom_id res chain seq x y z
N MET A 1 21.11 57.00 47.50
CA MET A 1 21.93 55.78 47.59
C MET A 1 20.99 54.58 47.53
N GLN A 2 21.23 53.68 46.57
CA GLN A 2 20.72 52.29 46.39
C GLN A 2 19.25 51.92 46.64
N SER A 3 18.62 51.39 45.59
CA SER A 3 17.86 50.11 45.51
C SER A 3 17.43 49.95 44.03
N LYS A 4 18.14 49.26 43.14
CA LYS A 4 18.25 47.80 42.91
C LYS A 4 16.89 47.09 42.79
N GLN A 5 16.45 46.85 41.54
CA GLN A 5 15.61 45.70 41.16
C GLN A 5 15.79 45.44 39.65
N GLU A 6 16.43 44.31 39.35
CA GLU A 6 16.51 43.69 38.02
C GLU A 6 15.26 42.81 37.76
N PRO A 7 15.25 41.95 36.72
CA PRO A 7 14.26 41.96 35.65
C PRO A 7 13.07 41.05 35.97
N THR A 8 11.86 41.44 35.59
CA THR A 8 10.74 40.50 35.53
C THR A 8 10.96 39.52 34.38
N THR A 9 11.43 38.34 34.77
CA THR A 9 11.43 37.09 34.05
C THR A 9 10.13 36.96 33.25
N ASN A 10 10.21 37.13 31.93
CA ASN A 10 9.25 36.56 31.00
C ASN A 10 9.40 35.05 31.12
N GLN A 11 8.68 34.45 32.06
CA GLN A 11 8.36 33.05 32.01
C GLN A 11 7.54 32.86 30.74
N ALA A 12 8.24 32.47 29.67
CA ALA A 12 7.64 31.88 28.51
C ALA A 12 6.65 30.84 29.02
N ALA A 13 5.37 31.09 28.80
CA ALA A 13 4.31 30.14 29.07
C ALA A 13 4.66 28.88 28.27
N LEU A 14 5.26 27.90 28.96
CA LEU A 14 5.27 26.51 28.54
C LEU A 14 3.82 26.07 28.59
N SER A 15 3.06 26.41 27.54
CA SER A 15 1.69 25.96 27.41
C SER A 15 1.71 24.44 27.33
N LEU A 16 0.94 23.79 28.20
CA LEU A 16 0.69 22.35 28.11
C LEU A 16 0.13 21.97 26.73
N ASP A 17 -0.53 22.89 26.03
CA ASP A 17 -1.00 22.67 24.66
C ASP A 17 0.17 22.45 23.68
N ALA A 18 1.32 23.09 23.88
CA ALA A 18 2.50 22.89 23.04
C ALA A 18 3.17 21.51 23.28
N LEU A 19 2.91 20.85 24.42
CA LEU A 19 3.35 19.48 24.69
C LEU A 19 2.45 18.43 24.03
N PHE A 20 1.23 18.78 23.65
CA PHE A 20 0.28 17.89 22.97
C PHE A 20 0.18 18.13 21.46
N GLU A 21 0.77 19.23 20.94
CA GLU A 21 0.86 19.50 19.50
C GLU A 21 2.01 18.75 18.79
N GLU A 22 2.88 18.05 19.54
CA GLU A 22 4.04 17.31 18.99
C GLU A 22 3.82 15.80 18.82
N ASN A 23 2.62 15.33 18.43
CA ASN A 23 2.45 13.93 17.97
C ASN A 23 1.13 13.61 17.23
N THR A 24 0.73 14.45 16.28
CA THR A 24 -0.30 14.09 15.28
C THR A 24 0.25 14.07 13.86
N ARG A 25 1.54 13.74 13.70
CA ARG A 25 1.91 12.97 12.51
C ARG A 25 1.31 11.60 12.74
N GLU A 26 0.24 11.25 12.02
CA GLU A 26 -0.17 9.85 11.89
C GLU A 26 1.09 9.06 11.59
N THR A 27 1.57 8.30 12.57
CA THR A 27 2.76 7.48 12.40
C THR A 27 2.35 6.38 11.44
N VAL A 28 2.76 6.53 10.18
CA VAL A 28 2.65 5.45 9.21
C VAL A 28 3.49 4.31 9.75
N ASP A 29 2.79 3.28 10.22
CA ASP A 29 3.40 2.08 10.80
C ASP A 29 3.21 0.89 9.83
N LEU A 30 4.03 -0.14 10.00
CA LEU A 30 4.01 -1.37 9.21
C LEU A 30 2.60 -2.03 9.10
N PRO A 31 1.68 -1.94 10.09
CA PRO A 31 0.31 -2.42 9.94
C PRO A 31 -0.49 -1.71 8.84
N LEU A 32 -0.24 -0.41 8.60
CA LEU A 32 -0.90 0.31 7.50
C LEU A 32 -0.41 -0.20 6.14
N ILE A 33 0.90 -0.42 6.00
CA ILE A 33 1.51 -1.02 4.80
C ILE A 33 0.93 -2.43 4.56
N GLN A 34 0.85 -3.27 5.61
CA GLN A 34 0.27 -4.61 5.52
C GLN A 34 -1.19 -4.59 5.06
N SER A 35 -2.03 -3.76 5.69
CA SER A 35 -3.46 -3.71 5.38
C SER A 35 -3.74 -3.12 4.00
N THR A 36 -2.98 -2.10 3.59
CA THR A 36 -3.09 -1.49 2.24
C THR A 36 -2.58 -2.45 1.17
N ALA A 37 -1.50 -3.21 1.42
CA ALA A 37 -1.03 -4.26 0.51
C ALA A 37 -2.06 -5.39 0.33
N ALA A 38 -2.70 -5.82 1.42
CA ALA A 38 -3.80 -6.78 1.36
C ALA A 38 -4.97 -6.24 0.51
N SER A 39 -5.32 -4.96 0.67
CA SER A 39 -6.36 -4.30 -0.15
C SER A 39 -5.96 -4.25 -1.62
N ALA A 40 -4.75 -3.77 -1.93
CA ALA A 40 -4.21 -3.68 -3.28
C ALA A 40 -4.26 -5.02 -4.02
N MET A 41 -3.78 -6.09 -3.38
CA MET A 41 -3.84 -7.44 -3.93
C MET A 41 -5.28 -7.86 -4.25
N LYS A 42 -6.20 -7.69 -3.29
CA LYS A 42 -7.61 -8.04 -3.49
C LYS A 42 -8.23 -7.26 -4.64
N ILE A 43 -7.94 -5.98 -4.78
CA ILE A 43 -8.50 -5.14 -5.85
C ILE A 43 -7.89 -5.50 -7.22
N LEU A 44 -6.58 -5.76 -7.27
CA LEU A 44 -5.89 -6.28 -8.46
C LEU A 44 -6.58 -7.55 -8.96
N MET A 45 -6.72 -8.51 -8.05
CA MET A 45 -7.34 -9.80 -8.28
C MET A 45 -8.80 -9.72 -8.75
N LEU A 46 -9.54 -8.67 -8.35
CA LEU A 46 -10.91 -8.40 -8.80
C LEU A 46 -10.99 -7.78 -10.21
N GLY A 47 -9.84 -7.54 -10.86
CA GLY A 47 -9.74 -6.90 -12.17
C GLY A 47 -10.16 -5.44 -12.16
N ASN A 48 -10.10 -4.77 -11.00
CA ASN A 48 -10.48 -3.37 -10.85
C ASN A 48 -9.25 -2.46 -10.96
N GLN A 49 -8.84 -2.17 -12.20
CA GLN A 49 -7.62 -1.39 -12.46
C GLN A 49 -7.63 0.01 -11.82
N PRO A 50 -8.71 0.82 -11.92
CA PRO A 50 -8.72 2.14 -11.28
C PRO A 50 -8.59 2.07 -9.77
N GLY A 51 -9.26 1.10 -9.13
CA GLY A 51 -9.12 0.87 -7.70
C GLY A 51 -7.71 0.44 -7.33
N TYR A 52 -7.11 -0.45 -8.12
CA TYR A 52 -5.76 -0.94 -7.88
C TYR A 52 -4.72 0.19 -7.94
N ILE A 53 -4.81 1.06 -8.94
CA ILE A 53 -3.94 2.24 -9.06
C ILE A 53 -4.07 3.13 -7.82
N ASN A 54 -5.28 3.32 -7.30
CA ASN A 54 -5.49 4.11 -6.08
C ASN A 54 -4.81 3.47 -4.85
N GLU A 55 -5.00 2.17 -4.65
CA GLU A 55 -4.35 1.43 -3.55
C GLU A 55 -2.82 1.46 -3.67
N ILE A 56 -2.27 1.27 -4.87
CA ILE A 56 -0.82 1.35 -5.09
C ILE A 56 -0.29 2.75 -4.75
N ASN A 57 -1.04 3.81 -5.09
CA ASN A 57 -0.63 5.18 -4.74
C ASN A 57 -0.59 5.38 -3.22
N GLN A 58 -1.62 4.89 -2.50
CA GLN A 58 -1.69 5.00 -1.04
C GLN A 58 -0.59 4.17 -0.37
N LEU A 59 -0.36 2.96 -0.87
CA LEU A 59 0.70 2.09 -0.38
C LEU A 59 2.09 2.70 -0.66
N ALA A 60 2.29 3.29 -1.84
CA ALA A 60 3.54 3.95 -2.21
C ALA A 60 3.85 5.16 -1.33
N ASP A 61 2.84 5.99 -1.03
CA ASP A 61 2.97 7.12 -0.11
C ASP A 61 3.36 6.63 1.30
N ALA A 62 2.63 5.64 1.83
CA ALA A 62 2.95 5.04 3.12
C ALA A 62 4.37 4.45 3.17
N CYS A 63 4.79 3.78 2.10
CA CYS A 63 6.14 3.23 1.99
C CYS A 63 7.20 4.34 1.94
N ALA A 64 6.95 5.43 1.20
CA ALA A 64 7.89 6.56 1.15
C ALA A 64 8.05 7.20 2.54
N GLN A 65 6.95 7.44 3.25
CA GLN A 65 6.96 8.04 4.58
C GLN A 65 7.73 7.18 5.60
N ILE A 66 7.57 5.85 5.57
CA ILE A 66 8.27 4.99 6.53
C ILE A 66 9.77 4.87 6.22
N LEU A 67 10.14 4.94 4.93
CA LEU A 67 11.54 4.97 4.49
C LEU A 67 12.22 6.28 4.88
N GLU A 68 11.52 7.41 4.76
CA GLU A 68 12.01 8.72 5.22
C GLU A 68 12.25 8.75 6.75
N GLN A 69 11.47 7.98 7.51
CA GLN A 69 11.65 7.79 8.95
C GLN A 69 12.83 6.88 9.32
N GLY A 70 13.54 6.33 8.32
CA GLY A 70 14.74 5.52 8.53
C GLY A 70 14.51 4.01 8.52
N SER A 71 13.30 3.54 8.16
CA SER A 71 13.08 2.10 7.92
C SER A 71 13.83 1.62 6.67
N THR A 72 14.10 0.32 6.60
CA THR A 72 14.74 -0.28 5.42
C THR A 72 13.71 -0.72 4.40
N VAL A 73 14.12 -0.76 3.13
CA VAL A 73 13.30 -1.31 2.03
C VAL A 73 12.90 -2.77 2.33
N ASP A 74 13.78 -3.54 2.95
CA ASP A 74 13.48 -4.93 3.37
C ASP A 74 12.30 -5.03 4.32
N LEU A 75 12.23 -4.16 5.34
CA LEU A 75 11.12 -4.17 6.29
C LEU A 75 9.79 -3.83 5.59
N VAL A 76 9.83 -2.91 4.64
CA VAL A 76 8.66 -2.55 3.82
C VAL A 76 8.22 -3.74 2.95
N VAL A 77 9.15 -4.39 2.25
CA VAL A 77 8.85 -5.56 1.42
C VAL A 77 8.29 -6.71 2.27
N GLN A 78 8.87 -6.98 3.43
CA GLN A 78 8.37 -7.99 4.36
C GLN A 78 6.97 -7.65 4.88
N ALA A 79 6.68 -6.37 5.15
CA ALA A 79 5.34 -5.93 5.54
C ALA A 79 4.32 -6.15 4.41
N ILE A 80 4.64 -5.79 3.17
CA ILE A 80 3.79 -6.05 2.00
C ILE A 80 3.53 -7.55 1.88
N GLN A 81 4.59 -8.37 1.88
CA GLN A 81 4.50 -9.82 1.78
C GLN A 81 3.65 -10.42 2.90
N SER A 82 3.83 -9.98 4.15
CA SER A 82 3.08 -10.46 5.31
C SER A 82 1.59 -10.16 5.18
N GLY A 83 1.23 -8.90 4.85
CA GLY A 83 -0.16 -8.49 4.69
C GLY A 83 -0.88 -9.23 3.56
N MET A 84 -0.20 -9.39 2.42
CA MET A 84 -0.73 -10.16 1.28
C MET A 84 -0.88 -11.65 1.63
N SER A 85 0.13 -12.26 2.24
CA SER A 85 0.09 -13.68 2.62
C SER A 85 -1.03 -13.97 3.61
N ALA A 86 -1.21 -13.11 4.61
CA ALA A 86 -2.27 -13.27 5.62
C ALA A 86 -3.69 -13.15 5.03
N SER A 87 -3.87 -12.36 3.98
CA SER A 87 -5.18 -12.07 3.37
C SER A 87 -5.48 -12.88 2.11
N HIS A 88 -4.50 -13.62 1.57
CA HIS A 88 -4.62 -14.27 0.27
C HIS A 88 -5.80 -15.25 0.16
N GLN A 89 -6.03 -16.09 1.18
CA GLN A 89 -7.16 -17.02 1.16
C GLN A 89 -8.50 -16.28 1.11
N GLN A 90 -8.64 -15.20 1.89
CA GLN A 90 -9.85 -14.38 1.89
C GLN A 90 -10.07 -13.72 0.52
N ALA A 91 -9.00 -13.30 -0.15
CA ALA A 91 -9.08 -12.76 -1.51
C ALA A 91 -9.53 -13.83 -2.51
N LEU A 92 -9.00 -15.05 -2.44
CA LEU A 92 -9.40 -16.18 -3.28
C LEU A 92 -10.88 -16.57 -3.09
N ASP A 93 -11.36 -16.58 -1.86
CA ASP A 93 -12.77 -16.86 -1.54
C ASP A 93 -13.67 -15.79 -2.15
N LYS A 94 -13.27 -14.51 -2.00
CA LYS A 94 -14.02 -13.38 -2.57
C LYS A 94 -14.06 -13.44 -4.10
N ILE A 95 -12.93 -13.67 -4.75
CA ILE A 95 -12.87 -13.84 -6.21
C ILE A 95 -13.75 -15.00 -6.66
N THR A 96 -13.71 -16.13 -5.96
CA THR A 96 -14.51 -17.30 -6.33
C THR A 96 -16.01 -16.97 -6.31
N SER A 97 -16.46 -16.24 -5.29
CA SER A 97 -17.84 -15.72 -5.20
C SER A 97 -18.17 -14.77 -6.36
N GLU A 98 -17.31 -13.79 -6.64
CA GLU A 98 -17.52 -12.79 -7.70
C GLU A 98 -17.48 -13.40 -9.11
N ILE A 99 -16.65 -14.42 -9.34
CA ILE A 99 -16.63 -15.22 -10.57
C ILE A 99 -17.98 -15.93 -10.74
N GLY A 100 -18.51 -16.55 -9.68
CA GLY A 100 -19.81 -17.23 -9.72
C GLY A 100 -20.94 -16.26 -10.04
N LEU A 101 -20.97 -15.11 -9.38
CA LEU A 101 -21.95 -14.05 -9.64
C LEU A 101 -21.86 -13.50 -11.07
N GLY A 102 -20.64 -13.23 -11.55
CA GLY A 102 -20.42 -12.74 -12.92
C GLY A 102 -20.85 -13.75 -13.97
N GLN A 103 -20.58 -15.05 -13.76
CA GLN A 103 -21.05 -16.11 -14.66
C GLN A 103 -22.58 -16.21 -14.66
N PHE A 104 -23.21 -16.13 -13.49
CA PHE A 104 -24.68 -16.11 -13.40
C PHE A 104 -25.23 -14.93 -14.21
N GLN A 105 -24.72 -13.72 -14.03
CA GLN A 105 -25.15 -12.53 -14.78
C GLN A 105 -24.94 -12.69 -16.30
N LEU A 106 -23.81 -13.24 -16.74
CA LEU A 106 -23.52 -13.50 -18.16
C LEU A 106 -24.43 -14.56 -18.80
N ASN A 107 -25.02 -15.46 -18.00
CA ASN A 107 -25.97 -16.47 -18.48
C ASN A 107 -27.40 -15.93 -18.57
N HIS A 108 -27.69 -14.81 -17.90
CA HIS A 108 -29.02 -14.20 -17.85
C HIS A 108 -29.09 -12.80 -18.49
N SER A 109 -28.01 -12.37 -19.16
CA SER A 109 -27.90 -11.04 -19.79
C SER A 109 -27.39 -11.14 -21.22
N ASN A 110 -27.65 -10.11 -22.04
CA ASN A 110 -27.13 -10.04 -23.39
C ASN A 110 -25.61 -9.71 -23.40
N ARG A 111 -24.80 -10.71 -23.79
CA ARG A 111 -23.34 -10.62 -23.84
C ARG A 111 -22.80 -9.67 -24.91
N LEU A 112 -23.60 -9.34 -25.94
CA LEU A 112 -23.19 -8.43 -27.02
C LEU A 112 -23.23 -6.95 -26.62
N THR A 113 -23.83 -6.64 -25.46
CA THR A 113 -23.79 -5.29 -24.92
C THR A 113 -22.40 -4.95 -24.40
N LEU A 114 -22.03 -3.66 -24.40
CA LEU A 114 -20.77 -3.21 -23.80
C LEU A 114 -20.64 -3.65 -22.33
N ALA A 115 -21.74 -3.61 -21.57
CA ALA A 115 -21.79 -4.11 -20.20
C ALA A 115 -21.49 -5.61 -20.11
N GLY A 116 -22.07 -6.42 -21.00
CA GLY A 116 -21.81 -7.86 -21.10
C GLY A 116 -20.36 -8.19 -21.45
N GLN A 117 -19.79 -7.49 -22.43
CA GLN A 117 -18.38 -7.65 -22.83
C GLN A 117 -17.42 -7.25 -21.70
N ASN A 118 -17.69 -6.14 -21.01
CA ASN A 118 -16.89 -5.70 -19.86
C ASN A 118 -16.97 -6.70 -18.71
N LEU A 119 -18.16 -7.25 -18.44
CA LEU A 119 -18.34 -8.29 -17.43
C LEU A 119 -17.59 -9.57 -17.80
N GLU A 120 -17.64 -10.00 -19.05
CA GLU A 120 -16.89 -11.16 -19.53
C GLU A 120 -15.38 -10.96 -19.37
N LYS A 121 -14.86 -9.79 -19.77
CA LYS A 121 -13.46 -9.42 -19.59
C LYS A 121 -13.06 -9.46 -18.12
N ARG A 122 -13.90 -8.93 -17.24
CA ARG A 122 -13.66 -8.92 -15.79
C ARG A 122 -13.64 -10.34 -15.22
N VAL A 123 -14.60 -11.20 -15.58
CA VAL A 123 -14.62 -12.61 -15.15
C VAL A 123 -13.38 -13.36 -15.63
N ARG A 124 -12.93 -13.11 -16.87
CA ARG A 124 -11.70 -13.70 -17.41
C ARG A 124 -10.47 -13.26 -16.63
N CYS A 125 -10.37 -11.97 -16.32
CA CYS A 125 -9.30 -11.42 -15.49
C CYS A 125 -9.27 -12.02 -14.08
N MET A 126 -10.44 -12.13 -13.42
CA MET A 126 -10.54 -12.76 -12.10
C MET A 126 -10.12 -14.24 -12.12
N ARG A 127 -10.47 -14.99 -13.18
CA ARG A 127 -10.01 -16.39 -13.34
C ARG A 127 -8.50 -16.49 -13.49
N HIS A 128 -7.91 -15.60 -14.28
CA HIS A 128 -6.46 -15.53 -14.43
C HIS A 128 -5.77 -15.29 -13.08
N TYR A 129 -6.18 -14.25 -12.34
CA TYR A 129 -5.58 -13.94 -11.04
C TYR A 129 -5.85 -14.97 -9.95
N LYS A 130 -6.93 -15.76 -10.05
CA LYS A 130 -7.17 -16.89 -9.15
C LYS A 130 -6.14 -18.01 -9.35
N GLU A 131 -5.62 -18.17 -10.56
CA GLU A 131 -4.63 -19.19 -10.92
C GLU A 131 -3.19 -18.68 -10.78
N THR A 132 -3.00 -17.36 -10.68
CA THR A 132 -1.69 -16.73 -10.46
C THR A 132 -1.10 -17.11 -9.09
N PRO A 133 0.14 -17.59 -9.03
CA PRO A 133 0.83 -17.83 -7.76
C PRO A 133 0.93 -16.58 -6.89
N LEU A 134 0.76 -16.73 -5.58
CA LEU A 134 0.88 -15.63 -4.62
C LEU A 134 2.22 -14.89 -4.74
N ALA A 135 3.32 -15.60 -5.02
CA ALA A 135 4.64 -14.99 -5.18
C ALA A 135 4.65 -13.96 -6.34
N GLU A 136 4.00 -14.26 -7.46
CA GLU A 136 3.89 -13.34 -8.60
C GLU A 136 3.01 -12.12 -8.26
N LEU A 137 1.94 -12.33 -7.47
CA LEU A 137 1.12 -11.22 -6.99
C LEU A 137 1.92 -10.29 -6.06
N ILE A 138 2.71 -10.86 -5.14
CA ILE A 138 3.58 -10.10 -4.23
C ILE A 138 4.60 -9.31 -5.04
N GLU A 139 5.29 -9.95 -5.99
CA GLU A 139 6.26 -9.30 -6.86
C GLU A 139 5.64 -8.12 -7.62
N ALA A 140 4.45 -8.31 -8.22
CA ALA A 140 3.76 -7.26 -8.96
C ALA A 140 3.40 -6.07 -8.06
N VAL A 141 2.76 -6.33 -6.91
CA VAL A 141 2.36 -5.28 -5.96
C VAL A 141 3.57 -4.56 -5.39
N THR A 142 4.61 -5.29 -4.95
CA THR A 142 5.84 -4.71 -4.43
C THR A 142 6.54 -3.85 -5.47
N THR A 143 6.66 -4.32 -6.71
CA THR A 143 7.31 -3.57 -7.80
C THR A 143 6.55 -2.29 -8.10
N ASP A 144 5.25 -2.38 -8.33
CA ASP A 144 4.41 -1.21 -8.64
C ASP A 144 4.45 -0.18 -7.50
N THR A 145 4.40 -0.64 -6.25
CA THR A 145 4.52 0.22 -5.07
C THR A 145 5.86 0.92 -4.98
N LEU A 146 6.97 0.17 -5.04
CA LEU A 146 8.30 0.75 -4.86
C LEU A 146 8.65 1.71 -6.00
N VAL A 147 8.33 1.35 -7.25
CA VAL A 147 8.50 2.25 -8.40
C VAL A 147 7.73 3.54 -8.19
N GLN A 148 6.46 3.47 -7.74
CA GLN A 148 5.69 4.68 -7.46
C GLN A 148 6.20 5.46 -6.24
N ALA A 149 6.67 4.79 -5.19
CA ALA A 149 7.24 5.42 -4.02
C ALA A 149 8.46 6.27 -4.40
N SER A 150 9.35 5.72 -5.23
CA SER A 150 10.51 6.46 -5.73
C SER A 150 10.12 7.56 -6.72
N ALA A 151 9.35 7.23 -7.76
CA ALA A 151 9.06 8.14 -8.85
C ALA A 151 8.15 9.32 -8.45
N ARG A 152 7.23 9.12 -7.51
CA ARG A 152 6.21 10.13 -7.16
C ARG A 152 6.44 10.78 -5.80
N PHE A 153 7.00 10.02 -4.85
CA PHE A 153 7.19 10.47 -3.47
C PHE A 153 8.66 10.63 -3.10
N GLY A 154 9.59 10.38 -4.02
CA GLY A 154 11.02 10.63 -3.81
C GLY A 154 11.70 9.62 -2.88
N ALA A 155 11.09 8.47 -2.62
CA ALA A 155 11.65 7.45 -1.73
C ALA A 155 13.02 6.96 -2.24
N ASN A 156 14.00 6.90 -1.34
CA ASN A 156 15.30 6.31 -1.62
C ASN A 156 15.23 4.79 -1.44
N LEU A 157 15.38 4.07 -2.55
CA LEU A 157 15.31 2.61 -2.56
C LEU A 157 16.69 1.93 -2.51
N GLY A 158 17.78 2.71 -2.54
CA GLY A 158 19.14 2.17 -2.65
C GLY A 158 19.31 1.28 -3.89
N ASP A 159 20.06 0.20 -3.74
CA ASP A 159 20.35 -0.76 -4.81
C ASP A 159 19.30 -1.88 -4.92
N PHE A 160 18.02 -1.64 -4.58
CA PHE A 160 17.00 -2.69 -4.57
C PHE A 160 16.92 -3.45 -5.93
N ASP A 161 16.97 -4.78 -5.86
CA ASP A 161 16.90 -5.66 -7.01
C ASP A 161 15.44 -6.04 -7.29
N PHE A 162 14.84 -5.29 -8.21
CA PHE A 162 13.46 -5.52 -8.67
C PHE A 162 13.26 -6.84 -9.39
N LEU A 163 14.30 -7.44 -9.99
CA LEU A 163 14.18 -8.72 -10.70
C LEU A 163 14.01 -9.88 -9.74
N ASN A 164 14.57 -9.76 -8.53
CA ASN A 164 14.50 -10.81 -7.51
C ASN A 164 13.61 -10.44 -6.32
N CYS A 165 13.12 -9.19 -6.26
CA CYS A 165 12.43 -8.59 -5.10
C CYS A 165 13.23 -8.71 -3.79
N LYS A 166 14.51 -8.31 -3.82
CA LYS A 166 15.44 -8.39 -2.68
C LYS A 166 16.34 -7.16 -2.64
N PRO A 167 17.02 -6.85 -1.52
CA PRO A 167 18.08 -5.86 -1.52
C PRO A 167 19.15 -6.26 -2.53
N GLY A 168 19.68 -5.28 -3.27
CA GLY A 168 20.83 -5.51 -4.11
C GLY A 168 22.03 -5.94 -3.29
N SER A 169 22.83 -6.82 -3.87
CA SER A 169 24.17 -7.06 -3.36
C SER A 169 25.02 -5.83 -3.70
N ALA A 170 25.14 -4.91 -2.74
CA ALA A 170 26.10 -3.81 -2.85
C ALA A 170 27.48 -4.44 -3.13
N LYS A 171 28.06 -4.15 -4.29
CA LYS A 171 29.47 -4.47 -4.54
C LYS A 171 30.29 -3.54 -3.66
N LEU A 172 30.86 -4.10 -2.58
CA LEU A 172 31.92 -3.49 -1.77
C LEU A 172 33.13 -3.16 -2.64
#